data_AF-A0A226E7S6-F1
#
_entry.id   AF-A0A226E7S6-F1
#
_cell.length_a   1.000
_cell.length_b   1.000
_cell.length_c   1.000
_cell.angle_alpha   90.00
_cell.angle_beta   90.00
_cell.angle_gamma   90.00
#
_symmetry.space_group_name_H-M   'P 1'
#
loop_
_entity.id
_entity.type
_entity.pdbx_description
1 polymer ?
#
loop_
_entity_poly.entity_id
_entity_poly.type
_entity_poly.pdbx_seq_one_letter_code
_entity_poly.pdbx_strand_id
1 'polypeptide(L)'
;MDSPLSNQVILNKIFSKLDLHTIKLVRFVSQEWSEIGASCIGRQIILDPYDVFLPKSSELVENPGTVFTFNPRLARRINMHDSYYWPARKPHNLPVDKIAAMLSLFSTHINQFTTQVEFFVQKATCQKYVTALLTRNEFPCLKSISVTVEEDVFHVIDDEYRMEIDPLPVRPSIKSITYKLDPLVNCIVANTFPFRGVFNAMLASAPNLQKVSIVDNFYPNLENCRALDSLKLVGSLITQKPLVGLHGLGGYSYIFGKDDAFEEKKFLRTILQVQKTLRHLVIGAGPEDTPFGWNPSSIPDTATDYRLPLLPNLESLEILGFGCFDKIGETLNSIILPRMKYISLVETELGSTTMDQILAKVKPDNRAVEELSLQFLRDPEAFHRFGVLWPNVKKLTVSFKGKYRLAASLNYAVIIQSLSNCWDKLDQFHVKLQLSCYEWGTFCSEAVKSLAKFSGVKSIDVQSSVIPDFYYREAAVYPVDWDFLLLTKTFNSFTFRDTEFTIPTLEGIVRLREAHQLPIQFNKCQASRQGFSWATTLTIPLDKWVDF
;
A
#
# COMPACT_ATOMS: atom_id res chain seq x y z
N MET A 1 42.77 21.69 14.17
CA MET A 1 42.15 20.61 14.96
C MET A 1 40.69 20.57 14.59
N ASP A 2 40.23 19.51 13.92
CA ASP A 2 38.83 19.40 13.52
C ASP A 2 37.98 19.18 14.76
N SER A 3 37.08 20.13 15.05
CA SER A 3 36.12 19.99 16.14
C SER A 3 35.31 18.70 15.92
N PRO A 4 35.06 17.89 16.96
CA PRO A 4 34.15 16.74 16.86
C PRO A 4 32.76 17.14 16.31
N LEU A 5 32.37 18.40 16.49
CA LEU A 5 31.13 18.99 15.99
C LEU A 5 31.14 19.32 14.49
N SER A 6 32.27 19.15 13.80
CA SER A 6 32.40 19.24 12.34
C SER A 6 32.45 17.85 11.67
N ASN A 7 32.47 16.77 12.46
CA ASN A 7 32.47 15.42 11.93
C ASN A 7 31.07 15.05 11.37
N GLN A 8 30.98 14.82 10.07
CA GLN A 8 29.72 14.53 9.39
C GLN A 8 29.02 13.26 9.90
N VAL A 9 29.77 12.25 10.36
CA VAL A 9 29.20 11.01 10.92
C VAL A 9 28.55 11.31 12.28
N ILE A 10 29.22 12.08 13.13
CA ILE A 10 28.69 12.49 14.43
C ILE A 10 27.44 13.35 14.26
N LEU A 11 27.49 14.37 13.39
CA LEU A 11 26.34 15.25 13.13
C LEU A 11 25.15 14.51 12.52
N ASN A 12 25.38 13.55 11.61
CA ASN A 12 24.30 12.70 11.10
C ASN A 12 23.64 11.88 12.21
N LYS A 13 24.43 11.33 13.15
CA LYS A 13 23.90 10.60 14.30
C LYS A 13 23.09 11.52 15.21
N ILE A 14 23.58 12.72 15.51
CA ILE A 14 22.85 13.72 16.30
C ILE A 14 21.53 14.07 15.61
N PHE A 15 21.55 14.53 14.36
CA PHE A 15 20.32 14.91 13.66
C PHE A 15 19.34 13.76 13.41
N SER A 16 19.80 12.50 13.37
CA SER A 16 18.90 11.35 13.29
C SER A 16 18.07 11.11 14.57
N LYS A 17 18.45 11.74 15.69
CA LYS A 17 17.79 11.65 17.00
C LYS A 17 16.95 12.87 17.35
N LEU A 18 17.09 13.96 16.61
CA LEU A 18 16.31 15.18 16.81
C LEU A 18 14.99 15.11 16.02
N ASP A 19 13.95 15.73 16.55
CA ASP A 19 12.72 15.95 15.80
C ASP A 19 12.90 17.01 14.70
N LEU A 20 11.98 17.04 13.74
CA LEU A 20 12.07 17.91 12.57
C LEU A 20 12.13 19.40 12.93
N HIS A 21 11.43 19.84 13.98
CA HIS A 21 11.45 21.25 14.41
C HIS A 21 12.82 21.62 14.95
N THR A 22 13.40 20.79 15.80
CA THR A 22 14.74 21.01 16.34
C THR A 22 15.79 21.04 15.23
N ILE A 23 15.75 20.11 14.26
CA ILE A 23 16.72 20.12 13.13
C ILE A 23 16.62 21.41 12.32
N LYS A 24 15.41 21.95 12.11
CA LYS A 24 15.21 23.22 11.39
C LYS A 24 15.87 24.39 12.10
N LEU A 25 15.92 24.41 13.43
CA LEU A 25 16.57 25.48 14.20
C LEU A 25 18.08 25.32 14.23
N VAL A 26 18.57 24.12 14.59
CA VAL A 26 20.01 23.89 14.80
C VAL A 26 20.84 23.96 13.52
N ARG A 27 20.22 23.77 12.35
CA ARG A 27 20.92 23.91 11.05
C ARG A 27 21.41 25.33 10.79
N PHE A 28 20.93 26.34 11.52
CA PHE A 28 21.37 27.74 11.37
C PHE A 28 22.61 28.07 12.21
N VAL A 29 23.17 27.13 12.96
CA VAL A 29 24.35 27.35 13.83
C VAL A 29 25.63 27.60 13.02
N SER A 30 25.82 26.87 11.92
CA SER A 30 26.99 27.00 11.03
C SER A 30 26.65 26.47 9.62
N GLN A 31 27.53 26.71 8.65
CA GLN A 31 27.33 26.22 7.28
C GLN A 31 27.35 24.69 7.22
N GLU A 32 28.24 24.03 7.96
CA GLU A 32 28.34 22.56 8.02
C GLU A 32 27.07 21.95 8.61
N TRP A 33 26.56 22.56 9.69
CA TRP A 33 25.28 22.15 10.29
C TRP A 33 24.11 22.42 9.35
N SER A 34 24.16 23.51 8.59
CA SER A 34 23.17 23.82 7.55
C SER A 34 23.14 22.74 6.48
N GLU A 35 24.30 22.34 5.96
CA GLU A 35 24.41 21.32 4.92
C GLU A 35 24.03 19.91 5.38
N ILE A 36 24.49 19.50 6.56
CA ILE A 36 24.21 18.17 7.11
C ILE A 36 22.77 18.12 7.63
N GLY A 37 22.29 19.22 8.21
CA GLY A 37 20.92 19.41 8.69
C GLY A 37 19.94 19.38 7.53
N ALA A 38 20.23 20.09 6.44
CA ALA A 38 19.44 20.03 5.20
C ALA A 38 19.38 18.61 4.64
N SER A 39 20.52 17.90 4.59
CA SER A 39 20.54 16.51 4.18
C SER A 39 19.73 15.58 5.09
N CYS A 40 19.72 15.82 6.40
CA CYS A 40 18.92 15.04 7.34
C CYS A 40 17.43 15.32 7.15
N ILE A 41 17.06 16.61 7.08
CA ILE A 41 15.70 17.06 6.79
C ILE A 41 15.20 16.44 5.49
N GLY A 42 15.96 16.52 4.40
CA GLY A 42 15.55 16.00 3.10
C GLY A 42 15.26 14.49 3.09
N ARG A 43 15.88 13.71 4.00
CA ARG A 43 15.53 12.28 4.15
C ARG A 43 14.17 12.08 4.83
N GLN A 44 13.78 12.99 5.72
CA GLN A 44 12.57 12.89 6.54
C GLN A 44 11.36 13.55 5.88
N ILE A 45 11.58 14.61 5.11
CA ILE A 45 10.50 15.35 4.44
C ILE A 45 10.38 14.96 2.97
N ILE A 46 9.24 15.28 2.40
CA ILE A 46 8.97 15.22 0.96
C ILE A 46 8.82 16.67 0.51
N LEU A 47 9.59 17.08 -0.49
CA LEU A 47 9.53 18.41 -1.07
C LEU A 47 8.53 18.41 -2.24
N ASP A 48 7.53 19.29 -2.15
CA ASP A 48 6.70 19.62 -3.30
C ASP A 48 7.39 20.75 -4.09
N PRO A 49 7.75 20.55 -5.37
CA PRO A 49 8.33 21.61 -6.17
C PRO A 49 7.43 22.84 -6.23
N TYR A 50 6.10 22.69 -6.20
CA TYR A 50 5.19 23.82 -6.20
C TYR A 50 5.41 24.72 -4.97
N ASP A 51 5.73 24.18 -3.80
CA ASP A 51 6.02 25.01 -2.61
C ASP A 51 7.28 25.87 -2.78
N VAL A 52 8.21 25.46 -3.65
CA VAL A 52 9.41 26.24 -4.02
C VAL A 52 9.07 27.31 -5.05
N PHE A 53 8.15 27.00 -5.95
CA PHE A 53 7.75 27.80 -7.10
C PHE A 53 6.57 28.76 -6.87
N LEU A 54 5.85 28.61 -5.75
CA LEU A 54 4.69 29.42 -5.39
C LEU A 54 4.97 30.54 -4.35
N PRO A 55 6.13 31.25 -4.34
CA PRO A 55 6.17 32.48 -3.58
C PRO A 55 5.14 33.47 -4.14
N LYS A 56 4.64 34.32 -3.24
CA LYS A 56 3.55 35.30 -3.46
C LYS A 56 3.82 36.36 -4.54
N SER A 57 4.95 36.31 -5.25
CA SER A 57 5.37 37.28 -6.25
C SER A 57 5.35 36.67 -7.65
N SER A 58 4.59 37.26 -8.56
CA SER A 58 4.47 36.90 -9.98
C SER A 58 5.80 36.84 -10.73
N GLU A 59 6.85 37.51 -10.24
CA GLU A 59 8.16 37.63 -10.90
C GLU A 59 8.88 36.28 -11.11
N LEU A 60 8.76 35.33 -10.18
CA LEU A 60 9.42 34.02 -10.29
C LEU A 60 8.75 33.11 -11.34
N VAL A 61 7.48 33.35 -11.61
CA VAL A 61 6.73 32.66 -12.68
C VAL A 61 7.10 33.24 -14.05
N GLU A 62 7.43 34.53 -14.12
CA GLU A 62 7.79 35.22 -15.36
C GLU A 62 9.26 35.06 -15.74
N ASN A 63 10.17 34.97 -14.76
CA ASN A 63 11.60 34.78 -14.96
C ASN A 63 12.13 33.58 -14.14
N PRO A 64 11.94 32.35 -14.64
CA PRO A 64 12.41 31.15 -13.94
C PRO A 64 13.93 31.14 -13.74
N GLY A 65 14.71 31.89 -14.55
CA GLY A 65 16.18 31.98 -14.43
C GLY A 65 16.72 32.71 -13.19
N THR A 66 15.87 33.15 -12.28
CA THR A 66 16.29 33.76 -11.00
C THR A 66 16.82 32.69 -10.03
N VAL A 67 17.79 33.08 -9.20
CA VAL A 67 18.54 32.15 -8.33
C VAL A 67 17.62 31.50 -7.31
N PHE A 68 17.46 30.18 -7.38
CA PHE A 68 16.79 29.39 -6.35
C PHE A 68 17.52 29.52 -5.02
N THR A 69 16.89 30.15 -4.03
CA THR A 69 17.44 30.32 -2.69
C THR A 69 16.99 29.18 -1.77
N PHE A 70 17.28 27.93 -2.15
CA PHE A 70 17.13 26.80 -1.24
C PHE A 70 18.31 25.83 -1.30
N ASN A 71 18.55 25.11 -0.20
CA ASN A 71 19.59 24.10 -0.16
C ASN A 71 19.13 22.84 -0.92
N PRO A 72 19.77 22.43 -2.03
CA PRO A 72 19.32 21.31 -2.86
C PRO A 72 19.33 19.96 -2.13
N ARG A 73 20.07 19.83 -1.03
CA ARG A 73 20.06 18.63 -0.18
C ARG A 73 18.72 18.41 0.54
N LEU A 74 17.83 19.40 0.54
CA LEU A 74 16.45 19.24 1.00
C LEU A 74 15.61 18.41 0.02
N ALA A 75 15.94 18.41 -1.27
CA ALA A 75 15.20 17.75 -2.35
C ALA A 75 15.58 16.26 -2.53
N ARG A 76 15.83 15.53 -1.44
CA ARG A 76 16.14 14.09 -1.51
C ARG A 76 14.92 13.24 -1.87
N ARG A 77 13.73 13.69 -1.49
CA ARG A 77 12.45 13.07 -1.82
C ARG A 77 11.55 14.15 -2.40
N ILE A 78 11.10 13.95 -3.63
CA ILE A 78 10.27 14.90 -4.35
C ILE A 78 8.89 14.28 -4.55
N ASN A 79 7.84 15.07 -4.36
CA ASN A 79 6.49 14.66 -4.73
C ASN A 79 5.80 15.76 -5.52
N MET A 80 5.31 15.43 -6.71
CA MET A 80 4.57 16.36 -7.56
C MET A 80 3.10 15.99 -7.55
N HIS A 81 2.28 16.89 -7.02
CA HIS A 81 0.82 16.75 -7.01
C HIS A 81 0.18 17.64 -8.06
N ASP A 82 -0.38 17.02 -9.08
CA ASP A 82 -1.17 17.67 -10.11
C ASP A 82 -2.63 17.18 -10.09
N SER A 83 -3.22 17.02 -8.91
CA SER A 83 -4.62 16.58 -8.76
C SER A 83 -5.62 17.74 -8.75
N TYR A 84 -6.80 17.56 -9.37
CA TYR A 84 -7.92 18.50 -9.26
C TYR A 84 -8.54 18.53 -7.86
N TYR A 85 -8.44 17.43 -7.12
CA TYR A 85 -9.08 17.27 -5.81
C TYR A 85 -8.38 18.05 -4.69
N TRP A 86 -7.28 18.74 -4.99
CA TRP A 86 -6.57 19.60 -4.05
C TRP A 86 -6.62 21.09 -4.45
N PRO A 87 -7.83 21.72 -4.47
CA PRO A 87 -7.99 23.11 -4.92
C PRO A 87 -7.25 24.12 -4.05
N ALA A 88 -6.90 23.78 -2.80
CA ALA A 88 -6.28 24.71 -1.87
C ALA A 88 -4.82 25.10 -2.20
N ARG A 89 -4.14 24.43 -3.14
CA ARG A 89 -2.71 24.68 -3.40
C ARG A 89 -2.30 24.90 -4.86
N LYS A 90 -3.18 24.64 -5.84
CA LYS A 90 -2.85 24.96 -7.23
C LYS A 90 -3.09 26.45 -7.48
N PRO A 91 -2.14 27.20 -8.06
CA PRO A 91 -2.51 28.37 -8.84
C PRO A 91 -3.31 27.82 -10.03
N HIS A 92 -4.63 27.94 -9.98
CA HIS A 92 -5.56 27.26 -10.88
C HIS A 92 -5.33 27.49 -12.40
N ASN A 93 -4.34 28.31 -12.79
CA ASN A 93 -4.18 28.83 -14.15
C ASN A 93 -2.75 28.74 -14.71
N LEU A 94 -1.79 28.02 -14.10
CA LEU A 94 -0.46 27.89 -14.72
C LEU A 94 -0.51 26.93 -15.91
N PRO A 95 -0.10 27.35 -17.13
CA PRO A 95 0.01 26.45 -18.27
C PRO A 95 1.00 25.32 -17.99
N VAL A 96 0.66 24.10 -18.41
CA VAL A 96 1.46 22.88 -18.22
C VAL A 96 2.90 23.06 -18.71
N ASP A 97 3.10 23.79 -19.81
CA ASP A 97 4.43 24.04 -20.39
C ASP A 97 5.30 24.93 -19.50
N LYS A 98 4.70 25.89 -18.76
CA LYS A 98 5.45 26.70 -17.78
C LYS A 98 5.92 25.82 -16.63
N ILE A 99 5.05 24.94 -16.12
CA ILE A 99 5.40 24.00 -15.04
C ILE A 99 6.51 23.05 -15.50
N ALA A 100 6.43 22.51 -16.72
CA ALA A 100 7.47 21.67 -17.29
C ALA A 100 8.82 22.41 -17.44
N ALA A 101 8.81 23.67 -17.86
CA ALA A 101 10.03 24.49 -17.93
C ALA A 101 10.65 24.71 -16.53
N MET A 102 9.82 25.00 -15.53
CA MET A 102 10.23 25.18 -14.14
C MET A 102 10.82 23.90 -13.55
N LEU A 103 10.17 22.76 -13.76
CA LEU A 103 10.66 21.44 -13.36
C LEU A 103 12.00 21.10 -14.01
N SER A 104 12.16 21.44 -15.30
CA SER A 104 13.43 21.25 -16.01
C SER A 104 14.55 22.03 -15.34
N LEU A 105 14.32 23.29 -14.99
CA LEU A 105 15.32 24.11 -14.31
C LEU A 105 15.61 23.60 -12.89
N PHE A 106 14.57 23.31 -12.11
CA PHE A 106 14.70 22.76 -10.76
C PHE A 106 15.47 21.45 -10.73
N SER A 107 15.27 20.59 -11.73
CA SER A 107 15.99 19.32 -11.84
C SER A 107 17.51 19.50 -11.94
N THR A 108 18.00 20.60 -12.54
CA THR A 108 19.44 20.88 -12.63
C THR A 108 20.07 21.18 -11.27
N HIS A 109 19.30 21.70 -10.31
CA HIS A 109 19.79 22.05 -8.98
C HIS A 109 19.84 20.86 -8.02
N ILE A 110 18.98 19.86 -8.23
CA ILE A 110 18.72 18.78 -7.26
C ILE A 110 19.22 17.41 -7.71
N ASN A 111 19.58 17.24 -8.98
CA ASN A 111 19.94 15.96 -9.60
C ASN A 111 20.96 15.14 -8.79
N GLN A 112 21.94 15.79 -8.16
CA GLN A 112 22.97 15.12 -7.37
C GLN A 112 22.48 14.55 -6.03
N PHE A 113 21.31 14.96 -5.54
CA PHE A 113 20.84 14.64 -4.19
C PHE A 113 19.53 13.84 -4.16
N THR A 114 18.71 13.94 -5.19
CA THR A 114 17.41 13.30 -5.21
C THR A 114 17.55 11.77 -5.25
N THR A 115 16.89 11.13 -4.28
CA THR A 115 16.88 9.67 -4.10
C THR A 115 15.54 9.04 -4.43
N GLN A 116 14.46 9.82 -4.38
CA GLN A 116 13.10 9.36 -4.65
C GLN A 116 12.30 10.46 -5.35
N VAL A 117 11.52 10.08 -6.35
CA VAL A 117 10.54 10.94 -7.00
C VAL A 117 9.19 10.25 -7.01
N GLU A 118 8.16 10.96 -6.57
CA GLU A 118 6.76 10.57 -6.63
C GLU A 118 6.02 11.57 -7.53
N PHE A 119 5.26 11.05 -8.49
CA PHE A 119 4.37 11.83 -9.33
C PHE A 119 2.94 11.38 -9.02
N PHE A 120 2.08 12.34 -8.69
CA PHE A 120 0.64 12.16 -8.54
C PHE A 120 -0.01 13.12 -9.52
N VAL A 121 -0.24 12.67 -10.74
CA VAL A 121 -0.41 13.54 -11.91
C VAL A 121 -1.57 13.12 -12.78
N GLN A 122 -2.14 14.06 -13.52
CA GLN A 122 -3.20 13.74 -14.48
C GLN A 122 -2.64 13.04 -15.71
N LYS A 123 -3.48 12.24 -16.36
CA LYS A 123 -3.16 11.60 -17.66
C LYS A 123 -2.56 12.58 -18.67
N ALA A 124 -3.13 13.78 -18.80
CA ALA A 124 -2.72 14.78 -19.80
C ALA A 124 -1.35 15.44 -19.51
N THR A 125 -0.94 15.52 -18.24
CA THR A 125 0.27 16.26 -17.84
C THR A 125 1.44 15.35 -17.48
N CYS A 126 1.15 14.08 -17.15
CA CYS A 126 2.12 13.11 -16.65
C CYS A 126 3.38 13.02 -17.52
N GLN A 127 3.23 12.82 -18.84
CA GLN A 127 4.37 12.72 -19.75
C GLN A 127 5.24 13.98 -19.71
N LYS A 128 4.63 15.17 -19.77
CA LYS A 128 5.37 16.43 -19.78
C LYS A 128 6.19 16.60 -18.50
N TYR A 129 5.63 16.29 -17.34
CA TYR A 129 6.33 16.42 -16.06
C TYR A 129 7.42 15.37 -15.86
N VAL A 130 7.15 14.12 -16.24
CA VAL A 130 8.14 13.05 -16.15
C VAL A 130 9.32 13.35 -17.09
N THR A 131 9.06 13.74 -18.34
CA THR A 131 10.12 14.12 -19.30
C THR A 131 10.89 15.35 -18.82
N ALA A 132 10.21 16.38 -18.34
CA ALA A 132 10.84 17.60 -17.83
C ALA A 132 11.82 17.31 -16.69
N LEU A 133 11.43 16.44 -15.75
CA LEU A 133 12.30 16.10 -14.63
C LEU A 133 13.37 15.07 -15.03
N LEU A 134 13.01 14.04 -15.78
CA LEU A 134 13.83 12.83 -15.92
C LEU A 134 14.59 12.71 -17.24
N THR A 135 14.34 13.49 -18.28
CA THR A 135 15.06 13.25 -19.55
C THR A 135 16.41 13.96 -19.61
N ARG A 136 16.55 15.14 -18.98
CA ARG A 136 17.71 16.02 -19.17
C ARG A 136 18.85 15.84 -18.16
N ASN A 137 18.59 15.15 -17.05
CA ASN A 137 19.53 15.06 -15.93
C ASN A 137 19.76 13.60 -15.54
N GLU A 138 20.98 13.23 -15.13
CA GLU A 138 21.32 11.83 -14.88
C GLU A 138 20.75 11.29 -13.56
N PHE A 139 20.59 12.13 -12.54
CA PHE A 139 20.10 11.72 -11.22
C PHE A 139 20.86 10.50 -10.63
N PRO A 140 22.18 10.60 -10.39
CA PRO A 140 23.02 9.46 -9.97
C PRO A 140 22.60 8.83 -8.63
N CYS A 141 21.87 9.56 -7.80
CA CYS A 141 21.40 9.10 -6.50
C CYS A 141 19.96 8.56 -6.50
N LEU A 142 19.24 8.62 -7.63
CA LEU A 142 17.83 8.26 -7.72
C LEU A 142 17.66 6.75 -7.62
N LYS A 143 16.95 6.30 -6.58
CA LYS A 143 16.72 4.88 -6.26
C LYS A 143 15.29 4.44 -6.55
N SER A 144 14.33 5.34 -6.46
CA SER A 144 12.91 5.00 -6.59
C SER A 144 12.14 6.04 -7.39
N ILE A 145 11.31 5.58 -8.31
CA ILE A 145 10.34 6.39 -9.04
C ILE A 145 8.95 5.80 -8.79
N SER A 146 7.98 6.64 -8.42
CA SER A 146 6.58 6.24 -8.32
C SER A 146 5.75 7.19 -9.16
N VAL A 147 4.85 6.66 -9.99
CA VAL A 147 3.90 7.44 -10.77
C VAL A 147 2.50 6.93 -10.51
N THR A 148 1.65 7.78 -9.97
CA THR A 148 0.22 7.58 -9.86
C THR A 148 -0.45 8.52 -10.84
N VAL A 149 -1.14 7.95 -11.82
CA VAL A 149 -1.88 8.69 -12.84
C VAL A 149 -3.33 8.76 -12.43
N GLU A 150 -3.85 9.96 -12.24
CA GLU A 150 -5.27 10.20 -12.06
C GLU A 150 -5.96 10.37 -13.41
N GLU A 151 -7.10 9.70 -13.56
CA GLU A 151 -8.00 9.92 -14.69
C GLU A 151 -9.03 10.99 -14.35
N ASP A 152 -9.08 12.03 -15.19
CA ASP A 152 -10.09 13.06 -15.08
C ASP A 152 -11.40 12.56 -15.68
N VAL A 153 -12.37 12.26 -14.83
CA VAL A 153 -13.68 11.72 -15.21
C VAL A 153 -14.48 12.72 -16.05
N PHE A 154 -14.11 14.01 -16.03
CA PHE A 154 -14.92 15.09 -16.62
C PHE A 154 -14.45 15.55 -18.00
N HIS A 155 -13.26 15.14 -18.45
CA HIS A 155 -12.70 15.62 -19.71
C HIS A 155 -12.49 14.46 -20.69
N VAL A 156 -13.35 14.40 -21.71
CA VAL A 156 -13.12 13.57 -22.90
C VAL A 156 -11.94 14.18 -23.65
N ILE A 157 -10.77 13.58 -23.47
CA ILE A 157 -9.54 14.02 -24.12
C ILE A 157 -9.53 13.46 -25.55
N ASP A 158 -9.25 14.32 -26.53
CA ASP A 158 -9.09 13.97 -27.94
C ASP A 158 -8.03 12.86 -28.16
N ASP A 159 -8.31 11.93 -29.06
CA ASP A 159 -7.61 10.64 -29.27
C ASP A 159 -6.14 10.72 -29.78
N GLU A 160 -5.54 11.91 -29.90
CA GLU A 160 -4.23 12.10 -30.54
C GLU A 160 -3.00 11.89 -29.64
N TYR A 161 -3.14 11.22 -28.49
CA TYR A 161 -2.01 10.94 -27.59
C TYR A 161 -1.17 9.74 -28.05
N ARG A 162 -0.54 9.85 -29.23
CA ARG A 162 0.56 8.98 -29.68
C ARG A 162 1.83 9.80 -29.74
N MET A 163 2.57 9.83 -28.64
CA MET A 163 3.89 10.44 -28.62
C MET A 163 4.95 9.40 -28.26
N GLU A 164 5.87 9.20 -29.19
CA GLU A 164 7.14 8.54 -28.90
C GLU A 164 7.89 9.37 -27.85
N ILE A 165 8.52 8.67 -26.90
CA ILE A 165 9.29 9.31 -25.85
C ILE A 165 10.75 9.01 -26.13
N ASP A 166 11.55 10.07 -26.11
CA ASP A 166 12.99 9.95 -26.24
C ASP A 166 13.54 8.97 -25.17
N PRO A 167 14.50 8.11 -25.54
CA PRO A 167 15.13 7.21 -24.59
C PRO A 167 15.65 7.98 -23.36
N LEU A 168 15.30 7.51 -22.17
CA LEU A 168 15.81 8.08 -20.93
C LEU A 168 17.29 7.67 -20.71
N PRO A 169 18.14 8.54 -20.12
CA PRO A 169 19.50 8.19 -19.76
C PRO A 169 19.56 6.95 -18.87
N VAL A 170 20.53 6.07 -19.09
CA VAL A 170 20.71 4.85 -18.28
C VAL A 170 21.07 5.22 -16.84
N ARG A 171 20.33 4.65 -15.88
CA ARG A 171 20.40 4.93 -14.45
C ARG A 171 20.52 3.65 -13.62
N PRO A 172 21.76 3.17 -13.40
CA PRO A 172 22.02 1.95 -12.62
C PRO A 172 21.63 2.04 -11.14
N SER A 173 21.40 3.26 -10.62
CA SER A 173 21.02 3.55 -9.25
C SER A 173 19.56 3.20 -8.94
N ILE A 174 18.68 3.21 -9.96
CA ILE A 174 17.25 2.92 -9.78
C ILE A 174 17.08 1.45 -9.40
N LYS A 175 16.40 1.23 -8.27
CA LYS A 175 16.08 -0.10 -7.72
C LYS A 175 14.59 -0.39 -7.69
N SER A 176 13.75 0.64 -7.70
CA SER A 176 12.29 0.49 -7.61
C SER A 176 11.58 1.41 -8.58
N ILE A 177 10.60 0.88 -9.30
CA ILE A 177 9.68 1.63 -10.13
C ILE A 177 8.24 1.20 -9.80
N THR A 178 7.39 2.16 -9.50
CA THR A 178 5.95 1.94 -9.26
C THR A 178 5.14 2.75 -10.26
N TYR A 179 4.14 2.11 -10.86
CA TYR A 179 3.11 2.74 -11.67
C TYR A 179 1.74 2.30 -11.21
N LYS A 180 0.87 3.27 -10.96
CA LYS A 180 -0.52 3.09 -10.56
C LYS A 180 -1.41 3.97 -11.42
N LEU A 181 -2.49 3.40 -11.92
CA LEU A 181 -3.60 4.13 -12.52
C LEU A 181 -4.73 4.22 -11.47
N ASP A 182 -5.23 5.43 -11.20
CA ASP A 182 -6.15 5.72 -10.10
C ASP A 182 -7.38 6.53 -10.56
N PRO A 183 -8.62 6.07 -10.29
CA PRO A 183 -8.95 4.71 -9.89
C PRO A 183 -8.86 3.75 -11.08
N LEU A 184 -8.45 2.51 -10.82
CA LEU A 184 -8.38 1.43 -11.83
C LEU A 184 -9.69 1.18 -12.60
N VAL A 185 -10.82 1.57 -12.03
CA VAL A 185 -12.16 1.20 -12.52
C VAL A 185 -12.77 2.27 -13.43
N ASN A 186 -12.37 3.54 -13.30
CA ASN A 186 -12.98 4.65 -14.07
C ASN A 186 -12.35 4.84 -15.46
N CYS A 187 -11.55 3.89 -15.95
CA CYS A 187 -10.85 4.07 -17.20
C CYS A 187 -11.79 3.98 -18.39
N ILE A 188 -12.05 5.14 -19.01
CA ILE A 188 -12.91 5.25 -20.18
C ILE A 188 -12.13 4.71 -21.38
N VAL A 189 -12.17 3.39 -21.56
CA VAL A 189 -12.10 2.56 -22.80
C VAL A 189 -10.95 2.81 -23.81
N ALA A 190 -10.09 3.81 -23.66
CA ALA A 190 -9.03 4.07 -24.64
C ALA A 190 -7.80 3.20 -24.34
N ASN A 191 -7.63 2.14 -25.14
CA ASN A 191 -6.48 1.22 -25.17
C ASN A 191 -5.09 1.89 -25.29
N THR A 192 -5.03 3.21 -25.51
CA THR A 192 -3.80 3.99 -25.65
C THR A 192 -3.64 4.93 -24.45
N PHE A 193 -3.14 4.39 -23.33
CA PHE A 193 -2.57 5.25 -22.28
C PHE A 193 -1.17 5.71 -22.72
N PRO A 194 -0.97 7.01 -23.02
CA PRO A 194 0.33 7.52 -23.50
C PRO A 194 1.47 7.27 -22.51
N PHE A 195 1.12 7.17 -21.22
CA PHE A 195 2.09 6.92 -20.17
C PHE A 195 2.77 5.54 -20.26
N ARG A 196 2.18 4.56 -20.95
CA ARG A 196 2.80 3.23 -21.14
C ARG A 196 4.14 3.34 -21.86
N GLY A 197 4.29 4.30 -22.77
CA GLY A 197 5.57 4.63 -23.42
C GLY A 197 6.60 5.16 -22.42
N VAL A 198 6.19 6.08 -21.54
CA VAL A 198 7.06 6.66 -20.49
C VAL A 198 7.55 5.57 -19.56
N PHE A 199 6.64 4.69 -19.12
CA PHE A 199 6.99 3.61 -18.23
C PHE A 199 7.99 2.63 -18.85
N ASN A 200 7.79 2.26 -20.11
CA ASN A 200 8.76 1.43 -20.85
C ASN A 200 10.14 2.10 -20.94
N ALA A 201 10.19 3.41 -21.20
CA ALA A 201 11.45 4.15 -21.21
C ALA A 201 12.12 4.15 -19.82
N MET A 202 11.35 4.28 -18.75
CA MET A 202 11.87 4.20 -17.37
C MET A 202 12.43 2.81 -17.05
N LEU A 203 11.73 1.73 -17.44
CA LEU A 203 12.22 0.36 -17.27
C LEU A 203 13.53 0.12 -18.04
N ALA A 204 13.57 0.54 -19.31
CA ALA A 204 14.76 0.41 -20.15
C ALA A 204 15.97 1.17 -19.57
N SER A 205 15.72 2.29 -18.88
CA SER A 205 16.78 3.06 -18.23
C SER A 205 17.34 2.43 -16.95
N ALA A 206 16.69 1.42 -16.35
CA ALA A 206 17.02 0.90 -15.03
C ALA A 206 17.57 -0.55 -15.07
N PRO A 207 18.84 -0.77 -15.48
CA PRO A 207 19.38 -2.13 -15.67
C PRO A 207 19.50 -2.95 -14.37
N ASN A 208 19.56 -2.28 -13.21
CA ASN A 208 19.66 -2.93 -11.90
C ASN A 208 18.35 -2.88 -11.10
N LEU A 209 17.22 -2.78 -11.79
CA LEU A 209 15.90 -2.72 -11.18
C LEU A 209 15.62 -4.00 -10.39
N GLN A 210 15.21 -3.85 -9.13
CA GLN A 210 14.92 -4.95 -8.21
C GLN A 210 13.43 -5.11 -7.98
N LYS A 211 12.68 -4.00 -7.95
CA LYS A 211 11.26 -3.96 -7.64
C LYS A 211 10.47 -3.24 -8.72
N VAL A 212 9.41 -3.89 -9.20
CA VAL A 212 8.43 -3.30 -10.11
C VAL A 212 7.04 -3.51 -9.54
N SER A 213 6.26 -2.44 -9.49
CA SER A 213 4.84 -2.49 -9.14
C SER A 213 4.02 -1.82 -10.22
N ILE A 214 3.10 -2.57 -10.82
CA ILE A 214 2.20 -2.12 -11.87
C ILE A 214 0.78 -2.37 -11.39
N VAL A 215 0.00 -1.32 -11.34
CA VAL A 215 -1.41 -1.32 -10.99
C VAL A 215 -2.14 -0.66 -12.16
N ASP A 216 -2.31 -1.43 -13.25
CA ASP A 216 -2.92 -1.10 -14.55
C ASP A 216 -3.05 -2.42 -15.37
N ASN A 217 -3.90 -2.43 -16.40
CA ASN A 217 -3.95 -3.46 -17.45
C ASN A 217 -2.84 -3.27 -18.48
N PHE A 218 -1.62 -3.16 -17.99
CA PHE A 218 -0.41 -2.92 -18.77
C PHE A 218 0.68 -3.94 -18.44
N TYR A 219 1.27 -4.53 -19.48
CA TYR A 219 2.19 -5.66 -19.41
C TYR A 219 3.49 -5.34 -20.16
N PRO A 220 4.44 -4.61 -19.55
CA PRO A 220 5.67 -4.20 -20.21
C PRO A 220 6.64 -5.37 -20.42
N ASN A 221 7.61 -5.21 -21.32
CA ASN A 221 8.69 -6.18 -21.48
C ASN A 221 9.71 -6.05 -20.33
N LEU A 222 9.89 -7.12 -19.56
CA LEU A 222 10.82 -7.20 -18.42
C LEU A 222 12.09 -8.03 -18.70
N GLU A 223 12.35 -8.45 -19.95
CA GLU A 223 13.51 -9.28 -20.31
C GLU A 223 14.87 -8.68 -19.92
N ASN A 224 14.95 -7.35 -19.89
CA ASN A 224 16.16 -6.62 -19.51
C ASN A 224 16.30 -6.42 -17.99
N CYS A 225 15.27 -6.72 -17.20
CA CYS A 225 15.25 -6.52 -15.75
C CYS A 225 15.86 -7.73 -15.00
N ARG A 226 17.11 -8.07 -15.28
CA ARG A 226 17.76 -9.31 -14.78
C ARG A 226 18.02 -9.33 -13.27
N ALA A 227 17.91 -8.19 -12.60
CA ALA A 227 18.05 -8.08 -11.14
C ALA A 227 16.69 -8.07 -10.42
N LEU A 228 15.57 -8.24 -11.14
CA LEU A 228 14.23 -8.13 -10.58
C LEU A 228 13.94 -9.31 -9.65
N ASP A 229 13.74 -9.01 -8.38
CA ASP A 229 13.39 -9.99 -7.34
C ASP A 229 11.95 -9.85 -6.84
N SER A 230 11.31 -8.71 -7.08
CA SER A 230 9.96 -8.39 -6.63
C SER A 230 9.12 -7.81 -7.76
N LEU A 231 7.99 -8.45 -8.04
CA LEU A 231 7.05 -8.02 -9.08
C LEU A 231 5.64 -7.95 -8.50
N LYS A 232 4.97 -6.81 -8.69
CA LYS A 232 3.54 -6.63 -8.43
C LYS A 232 2.84 -6.31 -9.75
N LEU A 233 1.87 -7.14 -10.15
CA LEU A 233 1.03 -6.97 -11.33
C LEU A 233 -0.43 -7.06 -10.89
N VAL A 234 -1.12 -5.93 -10.86
CA VAL A 234 -2.53 -5.84 -10.48
C VAL A 234 -3.30 -5.17 -11.60
N GLY A 235 -4.16 -5.92 -12.28
CA GLY A 235 -5.00 -5.41 -13.37
C GLY A 235 -6.46 -5.24 -12.93
N SER A 236 -7.34 -4.76 -13.79
CA SER A 236 -8.79 -4.80 -13.57
C SER A 236 -9.44 -5.75 -14.56
N LEU A 237 -10.28 -6.68 -14.11
CA LEU A 237 -11.06 -7.54 -15.02
C LEU A 237 -12.26 -6.81 -15.63
N ILE A 238 -12.63 -5.69 -15.04
CA ILE A 238 -13.80 -4.90 -15.39
C ILE A 238 -13.42 -3.48 -15.76
N THR A 239 -14.12 -2.92 -16.74
CA THR A 239 -14.09 -1.50 -17.09
C THR A 239 -15.45 -0.88 -16.89
N GLN A 240 -15.44 0.37 -16.43
CA GLN A 240 -16.60 1.21 -16.41
C GLN A 240 -16.71 1.94 -17.75
N LYS A 241 -17.73 1.61 -18.54
CA LYS A 241 -18.04 2.31 -19.79
C LYS A 241 -19.14 3.35 -19.49
N PRO A 242 -18.94 4.64 -19.83
CA PRO A 242 -20.02 5.60 -19.72
C PRO A 242 -21.18 5.18 -20.63
N LEU A 243 -22.42 5.29 -20.15
CA LEU A 243 -23.59 5.17 -21.02
C LEU A 243 -23.64 6.41 -21.92
N VAL A 244 -22.95 6.32 -23.06
CA VAL A 244 -22.98 7.32 -24.12
C VAL A 244 -24.41 7.38 -24.66
N GLY A 245 -25.21 8.36 -24.21
CA GLY A 245 -26.59 8.50 -24.69
C GLY A 245 -27.53 9.42 -23.90
N LEU A 246 -27.20 9.83 -22.68
CA LEU A 246 -28.07 10.74 -21.89
C LEU A 246 -27.39 12.09 -21.63
N HIS A 247 -27.00 12.77 -22.71
CA HIS A 247 -26.61 14.17 -22.66
C HIS A 247 -27.81 15.03 -22.24
N GLY A 248 -28.02 15.23 -20.94
CA GLY A 248 -29.00 16.21 -20.48
C GLY A 248 -29.55 16.05 -19.06
N LEU A 249 -29.43 14.89 -18.43
CA LEU A 249 -30.12 14.63 -17.14
C LEU A 249 -29.18 14.25 -16.00
N GLY A 250 -28.06 14.97 -15.81
CA GLY A 250 -27.30 15.05 -14.55
C GLY A 250 -26.87 13.76 -13.82
N GLY A 251 -27.14 12.58 -14.39
CA GLY A 251 -26.93 11.27 -13.79
C GLY A 251 -26.03 10.47 -14.70
N TYR A 252 -24.79 10.29 -14.26
CA TYR A 252 -23.86 9.40 -14.92
C TYR A 252 -24.27 7.96 -14.59
N SER A 253 -24.95 7.32 -15.53
CA SER A 253 -25.10 5.87 -15.51
C SER A 253 -23.89 5.24 -16.21
N TYR A 254 -23.44 4.11 -15.68
CA TYR A 254 -22.29 3.40 -16.21
C TYR A 254 -22.63 1.93 -16.42
N ILE A 255 -22.10 1.34 -17.49
CA ILE A 255 -22.18 -0.10 -17.73
C ILE A 255 -20.82 -0.70 -17.38
N PHE A 256 -20.84 -1.78 -16.63
CA PHE A 256 -19.66 -2.58 -16.35
C PHE A 256 -19.56 -3.67 -17.39
N GLY A 257 -18.39 -3.76 -18.00
CA GLY A 257 -18.06 -4.82 -18.93
C GLY A 257 -16.71 -5.41 -18.62
N LYS A 258 -16.41 -6.55 -19.22
CA LYS A 258 -15.05 -7.09 -19.25
C LYS A 258 -14.09 -6.04 -19.82
N ASP A 259 -12.95 -5.85 -19.17
CA ASP A 259 -11.87 -5.03 -19.73
C ASP A 259 -11.13 -5.83 -20.82
N ASP A 260 -11.21 -5.35 -22.06
CA ASP A 260 -10.52 -5.95 -23.20
C ASP A 260 -8.98 -5.79 -23.11
N ALA A 261 -8.49 -4.85 -22.31
CA ALA A 261 -7.06 -4.66 -22.05
C ALA A 261 -6.50 -5.68 -21.06
N PHE A 262 -7.35 -6.35 -20.26
CA PHE A 262 -6.88 -7.45 -19.42
C PHE A 262 -6.66 -8.72 -20.26
N GLU A 263 -5.41 -8.94 -20.63
CA GLU A 263 -4.99 -10.11 -21.40
C GLU A 263 -4.14 -11.07 -20.57
N GLU A 264 -4.76 -12.15 -20.11
CA GLU A 264 -4.13 -13.19 -19.29
C GLU A 264 -2.82 -13.72 -19.89
N LYS A 265 -2.79 -13.95 -21.22
CA LYS A 265 -1.58 -14.40 -21.93
C LYS A 265 -0.41 -13.41 -21.81
N LYS A 266 -0.69 -12.09 -21.84
CA LYS A 266 0.33 -11.04 -21.67
C LYS A 266 0.78 -10.94 -20.22
N PHE A 267 -0.15 -11.07 -19.28
CA PHE A 267 0.14 -11.16 -17.85
C PHE A 267 1.15 -12.29 -17.55
N LEU A 268 0.85 -13.51 -17.99
CA LEU A 268 1.71 -14.68 -17.78
C LEU A 268 3.06 -14.55 -18.50
N ARG A 269 3.06 -14.01 -19.72
CA ARG A 269 4.31 -13.74 -20.46
C ARG A 269 5.23 -12.80 -19.70
N THR A 270 4.69 -11.76 -19.06
CA THR A 270 5.46 -10.81 -18.26
C THR A 270 6.15 -11.50 -17.08
N ILE A 271 5.45 -12.41 -16.40
CA ILE A 271 6.02 -13.20 -15.30
C ILE A 271 7.11 -14.14 -15.82
N LEU A 272 6.89 -14.82 -16.96
CA LEU A 272 7.84 -15.75 -17.56
C LEU A 272 9.20 -15.10 -17.88
N GLN A 273 9.21 -13.81 -18.23
CA GLN A 273 10.43 -13.07 -18.53
C GLN A 273 11.38 -12.94 -17.32
N VAL A 274 10.84 -12.98 -16.10
CA VAL A 274 11.59 -12.79 -14.83
C VAL A 274 11.48 -13.97 -13.87
N GLN A 275 10.88 -15.08 -14.30
CA GLN A 275 10.58 -16.25 -13.45
C GLN A 275 11.80 -16.81 -12.71
N LYS A 276 13.01 -16.69 -13.27
CA LYS A 276 14.25 -17.24 -12.69
C LYS A 276 14.80 -16.40 -11.55
N THR A 277 14.49 -15.11 -11.49
CA THR A 277 15.05 -14.17 -10.51
C THR A 277 14.04 -13.79 -9.43
N LEU A 278 12.76 -13.99 -9.72
CA LEU A 278 11.66 -13.59 -8.87
C LEU A 278 11.62 -14.36 -7.54
N ARG A 279 11.53 -13.60 -6.44
CA ARG A 279 11.38 -14.09 -5.06
C ARG A 279 10.06 -13.66 -4.43
N HIS A 280 9.55 -12.49 -4.82
CA HIS A 280 8.29 -11.93 -4.33
C HIS A 280 7.37 -11.62 -5.50
N LEU A 281 6.17 -12.17 -5.48
CA LEU A 281 5.16 -11.95 -6.51
C LEU A 281 3.85 -11.51 -5.87
N VAL A 282 3.32 -10.39 -6.33
CA VAL A 282 1.94 -9.96 -6.05
C VAL A 282 1.20 -9.99 -7.37
N ILE A 283 0.16 -10.79 -7.47
CA ILE A 283 -0.75 -10.82 -8.62
C ILE A 283 -2.14 -10.45 -8.17
N GLY A 284 -2.96 -9.90 -9.06
CA GLY A 284 -4.37 -9.85 -8.75
C GLY A 284 -5.23 -9.04 -9.69
N ALA A 285 -6.53 -9.10 -9.41
CA ALA A 285 -7.48 -8.12 -9.86
C ALA A 285 -7.56 -7.02 -8.79
N GLY A 286 -7.49 -5.76 -9.22
CA GLY A 286 -7.44 -4.58 -8.38
C GLY A 286 -8.54 -4.60 -7.35
N PRO A 287 -8.24 -4.26 -6.08
CA PRO A 287 -9.27 -4.16 -5.08
C PRO A 287 -10.28 -3.12 -5.56
N GLU A 288 -11.56 -3.51 -5.56
CA GLU A 288 -12.67 -2.58 -5.55
C GLU A 288 -12.60 -1.73 -4.27
N ASP A 289 -11.70 -0.75 -4.22
CA ASP A 289 -11.96 0.49 -3.50
C ASP A 289 -12.89 1.35 -4.38
N THR A 290 -13.93 0.75 -4.93
CA THR A 290 -15.04 1.49 -5.51
C THR A 290 -15.92 1.89 -4.32
N PRO A 291 -15.97 3.19 -3.97
CA PRO A 291 -16.63 3.63 -2.73
C PRO A 291 -18.17 3.48 -2.75
N PHE A 292 -18.75 2.84 -3.77
CA PHE A 292 -20.18 2.93 -4.08
C PHE A 292 -20.88 1.57 -4.14
N GLY A 293 -20.91 0.82 -3.02
CA GLY A 293 -21.95 -0.17 -2.71
C GLY A 293 -22.48 -1.02 -3.87
N TRP A 294 -21.58 -1.50 -4.73
CA TRP A 294 -21.89 -2.17 -5.99
C TRP A 294 -22.57 -3.52 -5.72
N ASN A 295 -23.44 -3.94 -6.64
CA ASN A 295 -24.02 -5.27 -6.60
C ASN A 295 -23.13 -6.22 -7.41
N PRO A 296 -22.42 -7.18 -6.79
CA PRO A 296 -21.53 -8.11 -7.49
C PRO A 296 -22.26 -8.94 -8.56
N SER A 297 -23.58 -9.08 -8.47
CA SER A 297 -24.36 -9.90 -9.40
C SER A 297 -24.42 -9.36 -10.84
N SER A 298 -24.04 -8.09 -11.09
CA SER A 298 -23.97 -7.54 -12.44
C SER A 298 -22.62 -7.76 -13.13
N ILE A 299 -21.64 -8.35 -12.44
CA ILE A 299 -20.32 -8.60 -13.00
C ILE A 299 -20.39 -9.89 -13.82
N PRO A 300 -20.01 -9.86 -15.11
CA PRO A 300 -19.97 -11.09 -15.92
C PRO A 300 -19.12 -12.15 -15.20
N ASP A 301 -19.45 -13.42 -15.40
CA ASP A 301 -18.56 -14.51 -14.95
C ASP A 301 -17.22 -14.36 -15.69
N THR A 302 -16.27 -13.73 -15.01
CA THR A 302 -14.98 -13.29 -15.54
C THR A 302 -13.85 -14.16 -15.03
N ALA A 303 -14.18 -15.33 -14.47
CA ALA A 303 -13.19 -16.28 -14.01
C ALA A 303 -12.18 -16.57 -15.12
N THR A 304 -10.91 -16.26 -14.85
CA THR A 304 -9.83 -16.46 -15.82
C THR A 304 -9.17 -17.82 -15.60
N ASP A 305 -8.81 -18.49 -16.69
CA ASP A 305 -8.14 -19.80 -16.68
C ASP A 305 -6.65 -19.61 -16.37
N TYR A 306 -6.37 -19.05 -15.21
CA TYR A 306 -5.06 -18.56 -14.86
C TYR A 306 -4.19 -19.65 -14.21
N ARG A 307 -3.05 -19.94 -14.83
CA ARG A 307 -2.06 -20.90 -14.31
C ARG A 307 -0.68 -20.26 -14.19
N LEU A 308 -0.13 -20.24 -12.98
CA LEU A 308 1.25 -19.79 -12.76
C LEU A 308 2.27 -20.70 -13.48
N PRO A 309 3.32 -20.11 -14.09
CA PRO A 309 4.45 -20.88 -14.58
C PRO A 309 5.31 -21.42 -13.42
N LEU A 310 6.26 -22.30 -13.72
CA LEU A 310 7.27 -22.76 -12.76
C LEU A 310 8.09 -21.57 -12.24
N LEU A 311 8.03 -21.30 -10.93
CA LEU A 311 8.72 -20.20 -10.28
C LEU A 311 9.69 -20.75 -9.22
N PRO A 312 10.90 -21.19 -9.65
CA PRO A 312 11.78 -22.02 -8.82
C PRO A 312 12.37 -21.29 -7.60
N ASN A 313 12.38 -19.96 -7.63
CA ASN A 313 12.96 -19.12 -6.59
C ASN A 313 11.92 -18.31 -5.81
N LEU A 314 10.62 -18.52 -6.06
CA LEU A 314 9.58 -17.74 -5.41
C LEU A 314 9.44 -18.16 -3.94
N GLU A 315 9.62 -17.20 -3.05
CA GLU A 315 9.55 -17.37 -1.60
C GLU A 315 8.23 -16.80 -1.03
N SER A 316 7.63 -15.83 -1.74
CA SER A 316 6.45 -15.08 -1.29
C SER A 316 5.48 -14.85 -2.45
N LEU A 317 4.21 -15.21 -2.24
CA LEU A 317 3.13 -14.98 -3.20
C LEU A 317 1.94 -14.30 -2.51
N GLU A 318 1.47 -13.19 -3.08
CA GLU A 318 0.24 -12.51 -2.70
C GLU A 318 -0.72 -12.50 -3.88
N ILE A 319 -1.96 -12.91 -3.64
CA ILE A 319 -3.01 -12.97 -4.65
C ILE A 319 -4.15 -12.05 -4.21
N LEU A 320 -4.33 -10.96 -4.94
CA LEU A 320 -5.44 -10.02 -4.77
C LEU A 320 -6.62 -10.42 -5.64
N GLY A 321 -7.80 -10.54 -5.04
CA GLY A 321 -8.98 -11.05 -5.73
C GLY A 321 -8.86 -12.52 -6.09
N PHE A 322 -8.53 -13.35 -5.10
CA PHE A 322 -8.31 -14.78 -5.30
C PHE A 322 -9.46 -15.49 -6.04
N GLY A 323 -10.71 -15.09 -5.80
CA GLY A 323 -11.91 -15.61 -6.47
C GLY A 323 -11.96 -15.37 -7.99
N CYS A 324 -11.13 -14.48 -8.53
CA CYS A 324 -11.05 -14.16 -9.95
C CYS A 324 -10.27 -15.21 -10.78
N PHE A 325 -9.56 -16.13 -10.12
CA PHE A 325 -8.62 -17.04 -10.78
C PHE A 325 -9.04 -18.50 -10.59
N ASP A 326 -9.81 -19.05 -11.53
CA ASP A 326 -10.43 -20.38 -11.38
C ASP A 326 -9.40 -21.52 -11.20
N LYS A 327 -8.27 -21.43 -11.89
CA LYS A 327 -7.25 -22.50 -11.93
C LYS A 327 -5.98 -22.19 -11.15
N ILE A 328 -5.93 -21.09 -10.39
CA ILE A 328 -4.75 -20.76 -9.59
C ILE A 328 -4.45 -21.86 -8.58
N GLY A 329 -5.49 -22.47 -8.00
CA GLY A 329 -5.36 -23.52 -7.00
C GLY A 329 -4.53 -24.72 -7.49
N GLU A 330 -4.70 -25.11 -8.75
CA GLU A 330 -3.94 -26.22 -9.37
C GLU A 330 -2.43 -25.95 -9.41
N THR A 331 -2.03 -24.66 -9.39
CA THR A 331 -0.64 -24.22 -9.47
C THR A 331 -0.01 -23.91 -8.10
N LEU A 332 -0.81 -23.87 -7.03
CA LEU A 332 -0.33 -23.68 -5.65
C LEU A 332 0.25 -24.97 -5.06
N ASN A 333 1.23 -25.56 -5.75
CA ASN A 333 1.82 -26.84 -5.38
C ASN A 333 3.36 -26.77 -5.35
N SER A 334 3.99 -27.77 -4.75
CA SER A 334 5.45 -27.82 -4.56
C SER A 334 6.25 -27.96 -5.86
N ILE A 335 5.64 -28.48 -6.93
CA ILE A 335 6.29 -28.64 -8.23
C ILE A 335 6.48 -27.27 -8.88
N ILE A 336 5.43 -26.44 -8.86
CA ILE A 336 5.44 -25.10 -9.46
C ILE A 336 6.14 -24.08 -8.55
N LEU A 337 5.98 -24.22 -7.23
CA LEU A 337 6.43 -23.23 -6.23
C LEU A 337 7.31 -23.90 -5.15
N PRO A 338 8.47 -24.48 -5.51
CA PRO A 338 9.24 -25.37 -4.63
C PRO A 338 9.88 -24.68 -3.41
N ARG A 339 9.99 -23.35 -3.42
CA ARG A 339 10.62 -22.56 -2.34
C ARG A 339 9.64 -21.64 -1.61
N MET A 340 8.35 -21.83 -1.82
CA MET A 340 7.33 -20.99 -1.21
C MET A 340 7.37 -21.07 0.32
N LYS A 341 7.41 -19.92 0.97
CA LYS A 341 7.37 -19.80 2.44
C LYS A 341 6.21 -18.95 2.93
N TYR A 342 5.81 -17.96 2.14
CA TYR A 342 4.74 -17.01 2.46
C TYR A 342 3.65 -17.01 1.39
N ILE A 343 2.40 -17.19 1.81
CA ILE A 343 1.22 -17.04 0.95
C ILE A 343 0.29 -15.98 1.56
N SER A 344 -0.19 -15.05 0.73
CA SER A 344 -1.23 -14.11 1.09
C SER A 344 -2.41 -14.23 0.13
N LEU A 345 -3.59 -14.53 0.65
CA LEU A 345 -4.82 -14.66 -0.12
C LEU A 345 -5.77 -13.54 0.30
N VAL A 346 -6.10 -12.67 -0.65
CA VAL A 346 -7.05 -11.58 -0.44
C VAL A 346 -8.28 -11.88 -1.30
N GLU A 347 -9.36 -12.25 -0.63
CA GLU A 347 -10.67 -12.42 -1.27
C GLU A 347 -11.23 -11.03 -1.63
N THR A 348 -11.69 -10.85 -2.85
CA THR A 348 -12.46 -9.67 -3.26
C THR A 348 -13.85 -10.11 -3.64
N GLU A 349 -14.79 -9.18 -3.79
CA GLU A 349 -16.19 -9.51 -4.12
C GLU A 349 -16.37 -9.95 -5.58
N LEU A 350 -15.27 -10.04 -6.33
CA LEU A 350 -15.22 -10.38 -7.73
C LEU A 350 -15.12 -11.90 -7.88
N GLY A 351 -16.25 -12.55 -8.16
CA GLY A 351 -16.28 -13.95 -8.58
C GLY A 351 -17.48 -14.74 -8.04
N SER A 352 -17.90 -15.72 -8.83
CA SER A 352 -18.93 -16.72 -8.45
C SER A 352 -18.35 -17.89 -7.66
N THR A 353 -17.03 -18.11 -7.74
CA THR A 353 -16.35 -19.27 -7.16
C THR A 353 -15.98 -18.99 -5.71
N THR A 354 -16.34 -19.89 -4.80
CA THR A 354 -16.01 -19.75 -3.38
C THR A 354 -14.54 -20.09 -3.11
N MET A 355 -13.99 -19.57 -2.02
CA MET A 355 -12.66 -19.94 -1.55
C MET A 355 -12.49 -21.46 -1.43
N ASP A 356 -13.48 -22.15 -0.85
CA ASP A 356 -13.46 -23.60 -0.68
C ASP A 356 -13.32 -24.37 -2.00
N GLN A 357 -14.06 -23.94 -3.04
CA GLN A 357 -14.01 -24.54 -4.38
C GLN A 357 -12.62 -24.41 -5.02
N ILE A 358 -11.94 -23.29 -4.82
CA ILE A 358 -10.58 -23.09 -5.35
C ILE A 358 -9.58 -23.91 -4.54
N LEU A 359 -9.70 -23.93 -3.21
CA LEU A 359 -8.83 -24.72 -2.32
C LEU A 359 -8.97 -26.22 -2.54
N ALA A 360 -10.14 -26.71 -2.93
CA ALA A 360 -10.34 -28.10 -3.32
C ALA A 360 -9.47 -28.54 -4.50
N LYS A 361 -8.96 -27.60 -5.31
CA LYS A 361 -8.04 -27.85 -6.43
C LYS A 361 -6.56 -27.79 -6.03
N VAL A 362 -6.25 -27.32 -4.81
CA VAL A 362 -4.87 -27.20 -4.31
C VAL A 362 -4.36 -28.55 -3.83
N LYS A 363 -3.13 -28.91 -4.21
CA LYS A 363 -2.49 -30.14 -3.74
C LYS A 363 -1.82 -29.92 -2.37
N PRO A 364 -1.97 -30.83 -1.39
CA PRO A 364 -1.38 -30.71 -0.05
C PRO A 364 0.12 -31.10 -0.02
N ASP A 365 0.89 -30.68 -1.02
CA ASP A 365 2.31 -31.03 -1.18
C ASP A 365 3.26 -29.90 -0.79
N ASN A 366 2.79 -28.64 -0.73
CA ASN A 366 3.62 -27.49 -0.39
C ASN A 366 3.78 -27.30 1.12
N ARG A 367 4.45 -28.24 1.77
CA ARG A 367 4.69 -28.22 3.23
C ARG A 367 5.73 -27.18 3.68
N ALA A 368 6.34 -26.44 2.75
CA ALA A 368 7.36 -25.43 3.07
C ALA A 368 6.78 -24.08 3.51
N VAL A 369 5.46 -23.88 3.36
CA VAL A 369 4.77 -22.65 3.78
C VAL A 369 4.80 -22.52 5.30
N GLU A 370 5.41 -21.44 5.79
CA GLU A 370 5.56 -21.11 7.21
C GLU A 370 4.73 -19.89 7.62
N GLU A 371 4.38 -19.04 6.66
CA GLU A 371 3.58 -17.84 6.90
C GLU A 371 2.36 -17.79 5.97
N LEU A 372 1.18 -17.56 6.55
CA LEU A 372 -0.07 -17.44 5.82
C LEU A 372 -0.77 -16.13 6.20
N SER A 373 -1.18 -15.35 5.20
CA SER A 373 -1.98 -14.14 5.36
C SER A 373 -3.30 -14.31 4.64
N LEU A 374 -4.41 -14.07 5.32
CA LEU A 374 -5.76 -14.25 4.80
C LEU A 374 -6.55 -12.97 5.00
N GLN A 375 -7.19 -12.46 3.96
CA GLN A 375 -8.02 -11.26 4.03
C GLN A 375 -9.39 -11.52 3.39
N PHE A 376 -10.46 -11.04 4.05
CA PHE A 376 -11.87 -11.10 3.60
C PHE A 376 -12.53 -12.48 3.50
N LEU A 377 -12.23 -13.40 4.42
CA LEU A 377 -12.77 -14.75 4.37
C LEU A 377 -14.26 -14.80 4.77
N ARG A 378 -15.11 -15.29 3.85
CA ARG A 378 -16.56 -15.49 4.10
C ARG A 378 -16.94 -16.92 4.44
N ASP A 379 -16.09 -17.87 4.08
CA ASP A 379 -16.40 -19.29 4.07
C ASP A 379 -15.66 -20.03 5.20
N PRO A 380 -16.35 -20.39 6.31
CA PRO A 380 -15.73 -21.12 7.40
C PRO A 380 -15.23 -22.52 7.01
N GLU A 381 -15.82 -23.13 5.97
CA GLU A 381 -15.45 -24.49 5.54
C GLU A 381 -14.03 -24.51 4.93
N ALA A 382 -13.64 -23.39 4.28
CA ALA A 382 -12.29 -23.21 3.72
C ALA A 382 -11.17 -23.28 4.78
N PHE A 383 -11.45 -22.97 6.06
CA PHE A 383 -10.43 -22.91 7.10
C PHE A 383 -9.80 -24.25 7.42
N HIS A 384 -10.63 -25.29 7.53
CA HIS A 384 -10.12 -26.64 7.76
C HIS A 384 -9.19 -27.06 6.61
N ARG A 385 -9.50 -26.69 5.36
CA ARG A 385 -8.64 -26.99 4.22
C ARG A 385 -7.29 -26.27 4.31
N PHE A 386 -7.24 -25.02 4.77
CA PHE A 386 -5.95 -24.33 4.95
C PHE A 386 -5.01 -25.06 5.90
N GLY A 387 -5.52 -25.58 7.02
CA GLY A 387 -4.75 -26.40 7.96
C GLY A 387 -4.19 -27.66 7.32
N VAL A 388 -5.00 -28.34 6.50
CA VAL A 388 -4.59 -29.55 5.75
C VAL A 388 -3.57 -29.24 4.66
N LEU A 389 -3.75 -28.15 3.91
CA LEU A 389 -2.89 -27.75 2.80
C LEU A 389 -1.52 -27.28 3.28
N TRP A 390 -1.48 -26.51 4.37
CA TRP A 390 -0.27 -25.89 4.90
C TRP A 390 -0.10 -26.15 6.41
N PRO A 391 0.18 -27.40 6.82
CA PRO A 391 0.22 -27.79 8.23
C PRO A 391 1.43 -27.24 9.00
N ASN A 392 2.42 -26.65 8.31
CA ASN A 392 3.65 -26.11 8.91
C ASN A 392 3.61 -24.58 9.12
N VAL A 393 2.46 -23.93 8.95
CA VAL A 393 2.30 -22.51 9.22
C VAL A 393 2.61 -22.23 10.69
N LYS A 394 3.59 -21.36 10.92
CA LYS A 394 4.00 -20.84 12.22
C LYS A 394 3.44 -19.46 12.48
N LYS A 395 3.17 -18.69 11.43
CA LYS A 395 2.62 -17.33 11.54
C LYS A 395 1.39 -17.19 10.65
N LEU A 396 0.25 -16.96 11.29
CA LEU A 396 -1.02 -16.71 10.62
C LEU A 396 -1.42 -15.26 10.82
N THR A 397 -1.68 -14.55 9.72
CA THR A 397 -2.28 -13.21 9.72
C THR A 397 -3.68 -13.30 9.17
N VAL A 398 -4.69 -12.87 9.92
CA VAL A 398 -6.06 -12.79 9.43
C VAL A 398 -6.53 -11.35 9.51
N SER A 399 -6.90 -10.79 8.36
CA SER A 399 -7.39 -9.43 8.24
C SER A 399 -8.87 -9.43 7.89
N PHE A 400 -9.69 -8.98 8.82
CA PHE A 400 -11.11 -8.75 8.62
C PHE A 400 -11.28 -7.28 8.23
N LYS A 401 -11.83 -7.02 7.03
CA LYS A 401 -12.18 -5.67 6.60
C LYS A 401 -13.69 -5.63 6.38
N GLY A 402 -14.40 -4.97 7.29
CA GLY A 402 -15.84 -4.77 7.19
C GLY A 402 -16.17 -3.86 6.01
N LYS A 403 -17.04 -4.33 5.11
CA LYS A 403 -17.71 -3.46 4.13
C LYS A 403 -19.11 -3.17 4.67
N TYR A 404 -19.53 -1.90 4.63
CA TYR A 404 -20.73 -1.26 5.22
C TYR A 404 -22.09 -2.00 5.18
N ARG A 405 -22.21 -3.16 4.50
CA ARG A 405 -23.47 -3.90 4.37
C ARG A 405 -23.38 -5.40 4.68
N LEU A 406 -22.17 -5.98 4.75
CA LEU A 406 -22.01 -7.43 4.93
C LEU A 406 -21.66 -7.85 6.37
N ALA A 407 -21.26 -6.91 7.24
CA ALA A 407 -20.87 -7.28 8.60
C ALA A 407 -22.02 -7.83 9.46
N ALA A 408 -23.28 -7.54 9.13
CA ALA A 408 -24.42 -8.07 9.87
C ALA A 408 -24.56 -9.61 9.79
N SER A 409 -23.98 -10.26 8.77
CA SER A 409 -24.06 -11.71 8.61
C SER A 409 -22.79 -12.46 9.02
N LEU A 410 -21.65 -11.78 9.19
CA LEU A 410 -20.39 -12.43 9.53
C LEU A 410 -20.25 -12.61 11.04
N ASN A 411 -20.44 -13.85 11.50
CA ASN A 411 -20.12 -14.23 12.87
C ASN A 411 -18.61 -14.45 13.00
N TYR A 412 -17.86 -13.37 13.25
CA TYR A 412 -16.40 -13.43 13.44
C TYR A 412 -15.97 -14.42 14.53
N ALA A 413 -16.78 -14.60 15.58
CA ALA A 413 -16.49 -15.55 16.65
C ALA A 413 -16.48 -17.00 16.14
N VAL A 414 -17.41 -17.36 15.25
CA VAL A 414 -17.45 -18.67 14.57
C VAL A 414 -16.25 -18.83 13.64
N ILE A 415 -15.93 -17.81 12.84
CA ILE A 415 -14.78 -17.83 11.93
C ILE A 415 -13.46 -18.07 12.70
N ILE A 416 -13.24 -17.28 13.75
CA ILE A 416 -12.04 -17.37 14.58
C ILE A 416 -11.97 -18.73 15.29
N GLN A 417 -13.10 -19.23 15.80
CA GLN A 417 -13.14 -20.54 16.44
C GLN A 417 -12.79 -21.67 15.46
N SER A 418 -13.27 -21.61 14.22
CA SER A 418 -12.93 -22.59 13.19
C SER A 418 -11.44 -22.61 12.86
N LEU A 419 -10.75 -21.46 12.90
CA LEU A 419 -9.30 -21.37 12.67
C LEU A 419 -8.46 -21.98 13.80
N SER A 420 -8.96 -21.96 15.05
CA SER A 420 -8.19 -22.38 16.23
C SER A 420 -7.76 -23.85 16.23
N ASN A 421 -8.44 -24.69 15.46
CA ASN A 421 -8.19 -26.13 15.39
C ASN A 421 -7.41 -26.55 14.13
N CYS A 422 -6.95 -25.61 13.32
CA CYS A 422 -6.37 -25.92 12.01
C CYS A 422 -4.85 -26.13 12.02
N TRP A 423 -4.13 -25.63 13.04
CA TRP A 423 -2.67 -25.67 13.07
C TRP A 423 -2.11 -25.99 14.45
N ASP A 424 -1.51 -27.17 14.59
CA ASP A 424 -0.83 -27.58 15.83
C ASP A 424 0.50 -26.82 16.07
N LYS A 425 1.10 -26.26 15.01
CA LYS A 425 2.43 -25.61 15.04
C LYS A 425 2.38 -24.08 15.05
N LEU A 426 1.21 -23.50 15.27
CA LEU A 426 1.03 -22.06 15.17
C LEU A 426 1.73 -21.33 16.32
N ASP A 427 2.84 -20.66 16.03
CA ASP A 427 3.64 -19.90 16.99
C ASP A 427 3.11 -18.48 17.18
N GLN A 428 2.69 -17.83 16.10
CA GLN A 428 2.26 -16.43 16.06
C GLN A 428 0.92 -16.30 15.36
N PHE A 429 -0.01 -15.57 15.97
CA PHE A 429 -1.30 -15.29 15.37
C PHE A 429 -1.57 -13.79 15.38
N HIS A 430 -1.52 -13.17 14.21
CA HIS A 430 -1.80 -11.75 14.05
C HIS A 430 -3.22 -11.57 13.54
N VAL A 431 -4.03 -10.76 14.22
CA VAL A 431 -5.42 -10.51 13.82
C VAL A 431 -5.61 -9.03 13.57
N LYS A 432 -5.84 -8.67 12.32
CA LYS A 432 -6.10 -7.28 11.93
C LYS A 432 -7.60 -7.08 11.77
N LEU A 433 -8.19 -6.23 12.60
CA LEU A 433 -9.60 -5.88 12.57
C LEU A 433 -9.74 -4.46 11.97
N GLN A 434 -10.09 -4.38 10.71
CA GLN A 434 -10.45 -3.12 10.05
C GLN A 434 -11.97 -3.01 10.00
N LEU A 435 -12.55 -2.31 10.96
CA LEU A 435 -14.00 -2.19 11.11
C LEU A 435 -14.43 -0.75 10.86
N SER A 436 -15.52 -0.59 10.14
CA SER A 436 -16.17 0.72 10.03
C SER A 436 -16.71 1.14 11.40
N CYS A 437 -16.83 2.45 11.66
CA CYS A 437 -17.26 3.00 12.96
C CYS A 437 -18.61 2.41 13.47
N TYR A 438 -19.47 1.94 12.56
CA TYR A 438 -20.78 1.35 12.89
C TYR A 438 -20.72 -0.12 13.33
N GLU A 439 -19.63 -0.84 13.06
CA GLU A 439 -19.52 -2.30 13.27
C GLU A 439 -18.83 -2.67 14.60
N TRP A 440 -18.40 -1.67 15.38
CA TRP A 440 -17.50 -1.86 16.52
C TRP A 440 -18.13 -2.54 17.75
N GLY A 441 -19.41 -2.30 18.06
CA GLY A 441 -19.99 -2.66 19.37
C GLY A 441 -20.03 -4.17 19.67
N THR A 442 -20.98 -4.90 19.08
CA THR A 442 -21.27 -6.30 19.46
C THR A 442 -20.35 -7.32 18.80
N PHE A 443 -19.84 -7.06 17.61
CA PHE A 443 -19.08 -8.04 16.83
C PHE A 443 -17.63 -8.20 17.30
N CYS A 444 -16.99 -7.12 17.75
CA CYS A 444 -15.61 -7.17 18.24
C CYS A 444 -15.46 -7.98 19.51
N SER A 445 -16.37 -7.82 20.46
CA SER A 445 -16.25 -8.45 21.78
C SER A 445 -16.28 -9.97 21.66
N GLU A 446 -17.22 -10.52 20.89
CA GLU A 446 -17.29 -11.97 20.65
C GLU A 446 -16.13 -12.48 19.80
N ALA A 447 -15.66 -11.72 18.80
CA ALA A 447 -14.48 -12.06 18.03
C ALA A 447 -13.23 -12.19 18.94
N VAL A 448 -13.03 -11.19 19.80
CA VAL A 448 -11.91 -11.12 20.74
C VAL A 448 -12.01 -12.24 21.79
N LYS A 449 -13.20 -12.56 22.31
CA LYS A 449 -13.43 -13.73 23.17
C LYS A 449 -13.10 -15.05 22.47
N SER A 450 -13.38 -15.19 21.19
CA SER A 450 -12.99 -16.39 20.44
C SER A 450 -11.48 -16.53 20.26
N LEU A 451 -10.72 -15.43 20.21
CA LEU A 451 -9.25 -15.47 20.14
C LEU A 451 -8.63 -16.16 21.37
N ALA A 452 -9.29 -16.07 22.52
CA ALA A 452 -8.90 -16.75 23.76
C ALA A 452 -8.71 -18.26 23.62
N LYS A 453 -9.42 -18.87 22.67
CA LYS A 453 -9.50 -20.33 22.51
C LYS A 453 -8.30 -20.91 21.77
N PHE A 454 -7.42 -20.08 21.21
CA PHE A 454 -6.20 -20.54 20.56
C PHE A 454 -5.20 -21.07 21.60
N SER A 455 -4.92 -22.37 21.55
CA SER A 455 -3.85 -22.99 22.33
C SER A 455 -2.54 -22.99 21.53
N GLY A 456 -1.39 -22.86 22.21
CA GLY A 456 -0.06 -22.91 21.58
C GLY A 456 0.46 -21.60 20.94
N VAL A 457 -0.42 -20.62 20.71
CA VAL A 457 -0.05 -19.31 20.16
C VAL A 457 0.73 -18.48 21.18
N LYS A 458 1.92 -18.01 20.81
CA LYS A 458 2.82 -17.24 21.69
C LYS A 458 2.46 -15.75 21.74
N SER A 459 1.95 -15.18 20.65
CA SER A 459 1.62 -13.75 20.57
C SER A 459 0.36 -13.50 19.75
N ILE A 460 -0.50 -12.62 20.28
CA ILE A 460 -1.63 -12.04 19.55
C ILE A 460 -1.45 -10.53 19.46
N ASP A 461 -1.54 -9.99 18.25
CA ASP A 461 -1.53 -8.55 17.99
C ASP A 461 -2.82 -8.19 17.24
N VAL A 462 -3.61 -7.34 17.89
CA VAL A 462 -4.91 -6.87 17.40
C VAL A 462 -4.76 -5.43 16.95
N GLN A 463 -4.76 -5.23 15.62
CA GLN A 463 -4.74 -3.89 15.05
C GLN A 463 -6.17 -3.47 14.70
N SER A 464 -6.63 -2.40 15.35
CA SER A 464 -7.80 -1.64 14.94
C SER A 464 -7.38 -0.57 13.95
N SER A 465 -8.14 -0.40 12.87
CA SER A 465 -8.13 0.86 12.15
C SER A 465 -9.55 1.36 12.01
N VAL A 466 -9.90 2.42 12.75
CA VAL A 466 -11.09 3.21 12.45
C VAL A 466 -10.80 3.94 11.15
N ILE A 467 -11.53 3.61 10.10
CA ILE A 467 -11.52 4.42 8.88
C ILE A 467 -12.37 5.65 9.22
N PRO A 468 -11.79 6.85 9.33
CA PRO A 468 -12.59 8.05 9.56
C PRO A 468 -13.44 8.24 8.31
N ASP A 469 -14.75 8.09 8.43
CA ASP A 469 -15.66 8.42 7.35
C ASP A 469 -15.50 9.92 7.04
N PHE A 470 -14.90 10.23 5.90
CA PHE A 470 -14.57 11.59 5.49
C PHE A 470 -15.80 12.50 5.32
N TYR A 471 -17.01 11.96 5.43
CA TYR A 471 -18.26 12.67 5.13
C TYR A 471 -19.15 13.01 6.33
N TYR A 472 -18.86 12.54 7.54
CA TYR A 472 -19.70 12.84 8.71
C TYR A 472 -18.89 13.44 9.85
N ARG A 473 -18.58 14.75 9.72
CA ARG A 473 -17.88 15.54 10.75
C ARG A 473 -18.66 15.77 12.06
N GLU A 474 -19.90 15.29 12.16
CA GLU A 474 -20.77 15.54 13.32
C GLU A 474 -21.38 14.26 13.94
N ALA A 475 -20.93 13.06 13.54
CA ALA A 475 -21.38 11.85 14.20
C ALA A 475 -20.86 11.82 15.65
N ALA A 476 -21.79 11.81 16.60
CA ALA A 476 -21.53 11.74 18.03
C ALA A 476 -20.46 10.68 18.35
N VAL A 477 -19.51 11.04 19.21
CA VAL A 477 -18.54 10.12 19.79
C VAL A 477 -19.33 9.06 20.55
N TYR A 478 -19.60 7.92 19.92
CA TYR A 478 -20.19 6.79 20.61
C TYR A 478 -19.13 6.27 21.59
N PRO A 479 -19.37 6.31 22.91
CA PRO A 479 -18.47 5.69 23.87
C PRO A 479 -18.49 4.19 23.59
N VAL A 480 -17.38 3.68 23.05
CA VAL A 480 -17.18 2.25 22.92
C VAL A 480 -16.75 1.77 24.30
N ASP A 481 -17.67 1.14 25.03
CA ASP A 481 -17.36 0.49 26.30
C ASP A 481 -16.49 -0.74 26.02
N TRP A 482 -15.19 -0.61 26.33
CA TRP A 482 -14.22 -1.69 26.22
C TRP A 482 -14.05 -2.36 27.59
N ASP A 483 -14.83 -3.41 27.86
CA ASP A 483 -14.73 -4.24 29.06
C ASP A 483 -14.00 -5.58 28.83
N PHE A 484 -12.96 -5.63 28.00
CA PHE A 484 -12.26 -6.90 27.72
C PHE A 484 -10.75 -6.81 27.83
N LEU A 485 -10.24 -7.14 29.03
CA LEU A 485 -8.88 -7.61 29.21
C LEU A 485 -8.89 -9.14 29.17
N LEU A 486 -8.58 -9.71 28.00
CA LEU A 486 -8.45 -11.16 27.84
C LEU A 486 -7.08 -11.63 28.30
N LEU A 487 -7.03 -12.14 29.52
CA LEU A 487 -5.89 -12.87 30.06
C LEU A 487 -6.20 -14.36 29.96
N THR A 488 -5.52 -15.07 29.08
CA THR A 488 -5.52 -16.54 29.15
C THR A 488 -4.11 -17.02 29.53
N LYS A 489 -4.05 -18.18 30.18
CA LYS A 489 -2.81 -18.78 30.70
C LYS A 489 -1.80 -19.18 29.60
N THR A 490 -2.17 -19.11 28.31
CA THR A 490 -1.40 -19.72 27.21
C THR A 490 -0.62 -18.73 26.34
N PHE A 491 -0.87 -17.42 26.46
CA PHE A 491 -0.19 -16.42 25.63
C PHE A 491 1.04 -15.87 26.34
N ASN A 492 2.07 -15.48 25.59
CA ASN A 492 3.25 -14.78 26.14
C ASN A 492 3.16 -13.26 25.98
N SER A 493 2.35 -12.74 25.05
CA SER A 493 1.95 -11.32 25.10
C SER A 493 0.71 -10.97 24.30
N PHE A 494 -0.02 -9.94 24.76
CA PHE A 494 -1.07 -9.26 24.00
C PHE A 494 -0.63 -7.84 23.64
N THR A 495 -0.76 -7.46 22.37
CA THR A 495 -0.53 -6.08 21.94
C THR A 495 -1.76 -5.48 21.26
N PHE A 496 -2.19 -4.31 21.75
CA PHE A 496 -3.16 -3.45 21.06
C PHE A 496 -2.41 -2.29 20.42
N ARG A 497 -2.72 -1.95 19.17
CA ARG A 497 -2.11 -0.82 18.45
C ARG A 497 -3.20 0.08 17.85
N ASP A 498 -2.93 1.38 17.90
CA ASP A 498 -3.76 2.42 17.27
C ASP A 498 -5.24 2.36 17.70
N THR A 499 -5.48 1.94 18.94
CA THR A 499 -6.81 1.86 19.55
C THR A 499 -7.13 3.15 20.28
N GLU A 500 -8.33 3.70 20.06
CA GLU A 500 -8.87 4.78 20.90
C GLU A 500 -9.39 4.16 22.21
N PHE A 501 -8.75 4.52 23.33
CA PHE A 501 -9.24 4.18 24.65
C PHE A 501 -10.05 5.34 25.23
N THR A 502 -11.19 5.04 25.85
CA THR A 502 -11.87 6.00 26.72
C THR A 502 -11.10 6.10 28.05
N ILE A 503 -11.26 7.23 28.76
CA ILE A 503 -10.67 7.42 30.10
C ILE A 503 -11.11 6.28 31.06
N PRO A 504 -12.40 5.92 31.15
CA PRO A 504 -12.83 4.79 31.99
C PRO A 504 -12.15 3.45 31.62
N THR A 505 -11.95 3.17 30.33
CA THR A 505 -11.23 1.94 29.91
C THR A 505 -9.79 1.94 30.39
N LEU A 506 -9.07 3.06 30.26
CA LEU A 506 -7.69 3.17 30.74
C LEU A 506 -7.62 3.00 32.27
N GLU A 507 -8.54 3.60 33.02
CA GLU A 507 -8.63 3.40 34.46
C GLU A 507 -8.90 1.93 34.82
N GLY A 508 -9.77 1.25 34.08
CA GLY A 508 -10.02 -0.19 34.23
C GLY A 508 -8.77 -1.04 33.97
N ILE A 509 -8.04 -0.76 32.89
CA ILE A 509 -6.78 -1.44 32.54
C ILE A 509 -5.71 -1.19 33.63
N VAL A 510 -5.60 0.03 34.14
CA VAL A 510 -4.66 0.37 35.23
C VAL A 510 -5.06 -0.33 36.52
N ARG A 511 -6.34 -0.38 36.88
CA ARG A 511 -6.81 -1.13 38.05
C ARG A 511 -6.52 -2.62 37.93
N LEU A 512 -6.73 -3.21 36.75
CA LEU A 512 -6.37 -4.61 36.50
C LEU A 512 -4.85 -4.83 36.57
N ARG A 513 -4.06 -3.88 36.05
CA ARG A 513 -2.60 -3.88 36.18
C ARG A 513 -2.18 -3.93 37.65
N GLU A 514 -2.78 -3.08 38.47
CA GLU A 514 -2.46 -2.96 39.90
C GLU A 514 -2.94 -4.18 40.68
N ALA A 515 -4.19 -4.61 40.46
CA ALA A 515 -4.81 -5.74 41.17
C ALA A 515 -4.11 -7.08 40.86
N HIS A 516 -3.64 -7.27 39.63
CA HIS A 516 -3.04 -8.52 39.17
C HIS A 516 -1.54 -8.41 38.86
N GLN A 517 -0.90 -7.30 39.22
CA GLN A 517 0.52 -7.01 38.95
C GLN A 517 0.94 -7.27 37.50
N LEU A 518 0.04 -6.98 36.55
CA LEU A 518 0.28 -7.27 35.14
C LEU A 518 1.43 -6.38 34.65
N PRO A 519 2.41 -6.92 33.92
CA PRO A 519 3.54 -6.14 33.42
C PRO A 519 3.16 -5.33 32.17
N ILE A 520 2.08 -4.56 32.24
CA ILE A 520 1.59 -3.73 31.14
C ILE A 520 2.64 -2.66 30.78
N GLN A 521 3.05 -2.65 29.51
CA GLN A 521 3.94 -1.64 28.91
C GLN A 521 3.17 -0.76 27.94
N PHE A 522 3.26 0.56 28.13
CA PHE A 522 2.76 1.56 27.19
C PHE A 522 3.95 2.06 26.35
N ASN A 523 3.98 1.73 25.06
CA ASN A 523 5.18 1.97 24.24
C ASN A 523 5.18 3.32 23.50
N LYS A 524 4.02 3.90 23.22
CA LYS A 524 3.86 5.24 22.62
C LYS A 524 2.57 5.85 23.14
N CYS A 525 2.56 7.15 23.42
CA CYS A 525 1.36 7.92 23.73
C CYS A 525 1.49 9.26 23.00
N GLN A 526 0.63 9.50 22.01
CA GLN A 526 0.55 10.82 21.36
C GLN A 526 -0.76 11.46 21.77
N ALA A 527 -0.69 12.56 22.52
CA ALA A 527 -1.83 13.40 22.84
C ALA A 527 -1.90 14.55 21.83
N SER A 528 -2.96 14.62 21.04
CA SER A 528 -3.26 15.78 20.19
C SER A 528 -4.15 16.78 20.96
N ARG A 529 -3.78 18.06 20.96
CA ARG A 529 -4.49 19.15 21.66
C ARG A 529 -5.83 19.56 21.02
N GLN A 530 -6.25 18.97 19.89
CA GLN A 530 -7.39 19.46 19.09
C GLN A 530 -8.49 18.42 18.79
N GLY A 531 -8.54 17.33 19.54
CA GLY A 531 -9.54 16.27 19.33
C GLY A 531 -8.93 14.94 19.72
N PHE A 532 -9.58 14.25 20.65
CA PHE A 532 -9.02 13.18 21.45
C PHE A 532 -8.70 11.94 20.62
N SER A 533 -7.49 11.86 20.10
CA SER A 533 -6.88 10.61 19.64
C SER A 533 -5.66 10.34 20.51
N TRP A 534 -5.70 9.21 21.20
CA TRP A 534 -4.61 8.71 22.05
C TRP A 534 -4.08 7.44 21.38
N ALA A 535 -3.00 7.55 20.61
CA ALA A 535 -2.33 6.37 20.09
C ALA A 535 -1.52 5.73 21.22
N THR A 536 -2.04 4.64 21.80
CA THR A 536 -1.35 3.94 22.90
C THR A 536 -1.19 2.46 22.61
N THR A 537 0.01 2.07 22.18
CA THR A 537 0.35 0.65 22.10
C THR A 537 0.40 0.06 23.50
N LEU A 538 -0.51 -0.87 23.82
CA LEU A 538 -0.56 -1.61 25.08
C LEU A 538 0.08 -2.99 24.87
N THR A 539 1.17 -3.32 25.55
CA THR A 539 1.79 -4.66 25.48
C THR A 539 1.76 -5.32 26.85
N ILE A 540 1.24 -6.55 26.95
CA ILE A 540 1.16 -7.31 28.20
C ILE A 540 2.02 -8.57 28.07
N PRO A 541 3.31 -8.59 28.46
CA PRO A 541 4.12 -9.80 28.56
C PRO A 541 3.58 -10.73 29.65
N LEU A 542 3.40 -12.00 29.35
CA LEU A 542 2.81 -13.01 30.24
C LEU A 542 3.83 -14.10 30.62
N ASP A 543 5.03 -14.06 30.03
CA ASP A 543 6.16 -14.97 30.25
C ASP A 543 6.78 -14.92 31.66
N LYS A 544 6.33 -13.99 32.51
CA LYS A 544 6.79 -13.82 33.90
C LYS A 544 5.85 -14.41 34.96
N TRP A 545 4.78 -15.08 34.56
CA TRP A 545 3.73 -15.58 35.46
C TRP A 545 3.35 -17.02 35.08
N VAL A 546 4.05 -18.02 35.63
CA VAL A 546 3.84 -19.44 35.29
C VAL A 546 3.14 -20.25 36.43
N ASP A 547 2.97 -19.70 37.64
CA ASP A 547 2.54 -20.50 38.80
C ASP A 547 1.21 -20.07 39.46
N PHE A 548 0.10 -20.01 38.70
CA PHE A 548 -1.27 -19.92 39.26
C PHE A 548 -2.30 -20.68 38.42
#